data_AF-A0A2E6MWL9-F1
#
_entry.id   AF-A0A2E6MWL9-F1
#
_cell.length_a   1.000
_cell.length_b   1.000
_cell.length_c   1.000
_cell.angle_alpha   90.00
_cell.angle_beta   90.00
_cell.angle_gamma   90.00
#
_symmetry.space_group_name_H-M   'P 1'
#
loop_
_entity.id
_entity.type
_entity.pdbx_description
1 polymer ?
#
loop_
_entity_poly.entity_id
_entity_poly.type
_entity_poly.pdbx_seq_one_letter_code
_entity_poly.pdbx_strand_id
1 'polypeptide(L)'
;MANVFLAVARDDAKALFAARNPDALRSFVLSYEPSDEQRLEVSSEWMEANDYLQRIGQQNDQIAMPLTMAFNGGRPLLQEGSQQVYLVRPDIVGYLGAILSDLNLEELSEDSQLKTDIIRLQEFYIQAAESRQCVIFTIGIL
;
A
#
# COMPACT_ATOMS: atom_id res chain seq x y z
N MET A 1 -16.10 4.63 -5.26
CA MET A 1 -15.19 4.54 -4.10
C MET A 1 -13.87 4.04 -4.63
N ALA A 2 -12.79 4.76 -4.34
CA ALA A 2 -11.44 4.54 -4.83
C ALA A 2 -10.67 3.54 -3.95
N ASN A 3 -9.59 3.00 -4.52
CA ASN A 3 -8.59 2.23 -3.79
C ASN A 3 -7.38 3.13 -3.60
N VAL A 4 -6.95 3.34 -2.36
CA VAL A 4 -5.98 4.40 -2.05
C VAL A 4 -4.97 3.88 -1.06
N PHE A 5 -3.69 4.10 -1.35
CA PHE A 5 -2.63 4.03 -0.38
C PHE A 5 -2.47 5.38 0.32
N LEU A 6 -2.34 5.33 1.64
CA LEU A 6 -2.06 6.49 2.48
C LEU A 6 -0.80 6.23 3.29
N ALA A 7 0.18 7.12 3.18
CA ALA A 7 1.36 7.12 4.02
C ALA A 7 1.07 8.00 5.25
N VAL A 8 1.01 7.35 6.41
CA VAL A 8 0.57 7.96 7.67
C VAL A 8 1.78 8.26 8.55
N ALA A 9 1.95 9.55 8.86
CA ALA A 9 3.02 10.01 9.73
C ALA A 9 2.86 9.48 11.16
N ARG A 10 3.98 9.42 11.89
CA ARG A 10 4.01 8.86 13.25
C ARG A 10 3.02 9.54 14.20
N ASP A 11 2.82 10.85 14.06
CA ASP A 11 1.93 11.59 14.95
C ASP A 11 0.46 11.29 14.66
N ASP A 12 0.08 11.13 13.39
CA ASP A 12 -1.29 10.77 12.99
C ASP A 12 -1.57 9.27 13.17
N ALA A 13 -0.55 8.44 13.05
CA ALA A 13 -0.65 6.99 13.26
C ALA A 13 -1.14 6.65 14.68
N LYS A 14 -0.95 7.54 15.67
CA LYS A 14 -1.52 7.38 17.01
C LYS A 14 -3.05 7.31 16.97
N ALA A 15 -3.69 8.17 16.18
CA ALA A 15 -5.14 8.16 16.02
C ALA A 15 -5.62 6.92 15.27
N LEU A 16 -4.90 6.52 14.20
CA LEU A 16 -5.15 5.26 13.48
C LEU A 16 -5.11 4.06 14.43
N PHE A 17 -4.07 3.94 15.26
CA PHE A 17 -3.92 2.82 16.21
C PHE A 17 -4.87 2.91 17.42
N ALA A 18 -5.39 4.10 17.72
CA ALA A 18 -6.40 4.29 18.76
C ALA A 18 -7.81 3.93 18.29
N ALA A 19 -8.05 3.83 16.97
CA ALA A 19 -9.33 3.43 16.40
C ALA A 19 -9.61 1.94 16.62
N ARG A 20 -10.31 1.60 17.71
CA ARG A 20 -10.56 0.21 18.15
C ARG A 20 -11.82 -0.44 17.56
N ASN A 21 -12.59 0.29 16.76
CA ASN A 21 -13.81 -0.22 16.14
C ASN A 21 -13.92 0.26 14.67
N PRO A 22 -14.77 -0.38 13.86
CA PRO A 22 -14.93 -0.05 12.45
C PRO A 22 -15.27 1.42 12.18
N ASP A 23 -16.21 2.00 12.93
CA ASP A 23 -16.66 3.39 12.73
C ASP A 23 -15.55 4.39 13.01
N ALA A 24 -14.76 4.18 14.07
CA ALA A 24 -13.62 5.02 14.39
C ALA A 24 -12.52 4.93 13.32
N LEU A 25 -12.30 3.75 12.75
CA LEU A 25 -11.30 3.55 11.69
C LEU A 25 -11.75 4.20 10.37
N ARG A 26 -13.02 4.06 10.01
CA ARG A 26 -13.62 4.79 8.87
C ARG A 26 -13.54 6.30 9.09
N SER A 27 -13.85 6.77 10.30
CA SER A 27 -13.77 8.20 10.64
C SER A 27 -12.34 8.72 10.51
N PHE A 28 -11.34 7.96 10.96
CA PHE A 28 -9.93 8.31 10.74
C PHE A 28 -9.62 8.43 9.24
N VAL A 29 -9.94 7.41 8.44
CA VAL A 29 -9.64 7.41 6.99
C VAL A 29 -10.32 8.58 6.27
N LEU A 30 -11.59 8.87 6.58
CA LEU A 30 -12.35 9.94 5.95
C LEU A 30 -11.92 11.35 6.38
N SER A 31 -11.32 11.50 7.56
CA SER A 31 -10.85 12.79 8.08
C SER A 31 -9.36 13.01 7.94
N TYR A 32 -8.60 11.99 7.50
CA TYR A 32 -7.17 12.13 7.25
C TYR A 32 -6.94 12.98 6.01
N GLU A 33 -6.17 14.05 6.16
CA GLU A 33 -5.81 14.98 5.10
C GLU A 33 -4.34 14.76 4.69
N PRO A 34 -4.05 13.76 3.82
CA PRO A 34 -2.69 13.52 3.35
C PRO A 34 -2.22 14.68 2.45
N SER A 35 -0.91 14.98 2.48
CA SER A 35 -0.29 15.71 1.37
C SER A 35 -0.30 14.87 0.09
N ASP A 36 -0.06 15.49 -1.07
CA ASP A 36 -0.05 14.77 -2.36
C ASP A 36 0.92 13.58 -2.36
N GLU A 37 2.11 13.74 -1.78
CA GLU A 37 3.13 12.68 -1.64
C GLU A 37 2.70 11.54 -0.69
N GLN A 38 1.73 11.79 0.20
CA GLN A 38 1.22 10.80 1.15
C GLN A 38 0.02 10.03 0.62
N ARG A 39 -0.43 10.31 -0.60
CA ARG A 39 -1.61 9.68 -1.20
C ARG A 39 -1.28 9.12 -2.57
N LEU A 40 -1.51 7.82 -2.73
CA LEU A 40 -1.45 7.19 -4.04
C LEU A 40 -2.82 6.56 -4.36
N GLU A 41 -3.52 7.16 -5.33
CA GLU A 41 -4.73 6.57 -5.91
C GLU A 41 -4.35 5.46 -6.88
N VAL A 42 -4.97 4.31 -6.68
CA VAL A 42 -4.74 3.10 -7.46
C VAL A 42 -5.93 2.84 -8.36
N SER A 43 -5.65 2.37 -9.56
CA SER A 43 -6.66 1.97 -10.54
C SER A 43 -7.60 0.89 -9.96
N SER A 44 -8.78 0.73 -10.58
CA SER A 44 -9.65 -0.42 -10.29
C SER A 44 -8.99 -1.77 -10.62
N GLU A 45 -7.94 -1.74 -11.43
CA GLU A 45 -7.15 -2.87 -11.89
C GLU A 45 -5.95 -3.17 -10.97
N TRP A 46 -5.93 -2.62 -9.73
CA TRP A 46 -4.87 -2.88 -8.75
C TRP A 46 -4.59 -4.37 -8.51
N MET A 47 -5.59 -5.24 -8.73
CA MET A 47 -5.43 -6.68 -8.64
C MET A 47 -4.39 -7.21 -9.64
N GLU A 48 -4.26 -6.60 -10.83
CA GLU A 48 -3.24 -7.00 -11.80
C GLU A 48 -1.83 -6.67 -11.30
N ALA A 49 -1.66 -5.50 -10.69
CA ALA A 49 -0.41 -5.11 -10.03
C ALA A 49 -0.09 -6.06 -8.87
N ASN A 50 -1.08 -6.38 -8.04
CA ASN A 50 -0.91 -7.35 -6.96
C ASN A 50 -0.51 -8.74 -7.50
N ASP A 51 -1.21 -9.26 -8.50
CA ASP A 51 -0.96 -10.57 -9.11
C ASP A 51 0.42 -10.63 -9.77
N TYR A 52 0.87 -9.55 -10.39
CA TYR A 52 2.21 -9.43 -10.94
C TYR A 52 3.27 -9.55 -9.82
N LEU A 53 3.12 -8.81 -8.73
CA LEU A 53 4.01 -8.91 -7.58
C LEU A 53 3.98 -10.31 -6.95
N GLN A 54 2.80 -10.96 -6.89
CA GLN A 54 2.69 -12.34 -6.40
C GLN A 54 3.45 -13.33 -7.28
N ARG A 55 3.38 -13.18 -8.61
CA ARG A 55 4.14 -14.03 -9.55
C ARG A 55 5.65 -13.90 -9.36
N ILE A 56 6.14 -12.69 -9.11
CA ILE A 56 7.56 -12.47 -8.75
C ILE A 56 7.88 -13.16 -7.42
N GLY A 57 7.02 -13.00 -6.42
CA GLY A 57 7.16 -13.66 -5.12
C GLY A 57 7.24 -15.19 -5.22
N GLN A 58 6.49 -15.81 -6.12
CA GLN A 58 6.53 -17.27 -6.35
C GLN A 58 7.88 -17.77 -6.88
N GLN A 59 8.69 -16.88 -7.47
CA GLN A 59 10.03 -17.20 -7.96
C GLN A 59 11.12 -16.97 -6.89
N ASN A 60 10.78 -16.28 -5.80
CA ASN A 60 11.71 -15.95 -4.72
C ASN A 60 11.02 -15.88 -3.35
N ASP A 61 11.12 -16.99 -2.60
CA ASP A 61 10.50 -17.15 -1.28
C ASP A 61 10.90 -16.07 -0.25
N GLN A 62 12.09 -15.46 -0.40
CA GLN A 62 12.57 -14.44 0.55
C GLN A 62 11.79 -13.12 0.46
N ILE A 63 11.25 -12.83 -0.73
CA ILE A 63 10.50 -11.59 -1.01
C ILE A 63 9.00 -11.83 -1.18
N ALA A 64 8.57 -13.08 -1.29
CA ALA A 64 7.17 -13.47 -1.46
C ALA A 64 6.25 -12.82 -0.42
N MET A 65 6.54 -13.01 0.87
CA MET A 65 5.72 -12.47 1.95
C MET A 65 5.68 -10.92 1.94
N PRO A 66 6.83 -10.21 1.89
CA PRO A 66 6.82 -8.75 1.73
C PRO A 66 5.97 -8.26 0.55
N LEU A 67 6.12 -8.86 -0.64
CA LEU A 67 5.37 -8.44 -1.84
C LEU A 67 3.85 -8.60 -1.66
N THR A 68 3.39 -9.60 -0.92
CA THR A 68 1.96 -9.70 -0.55
C THR A 68 1.49 -8.51 0.29
N MET A 69 2.36 -8.00 1.16
CA MET A 69 2.04 -6.90 2.07
C MET A 69 1.87 -5.56 1.34
N ALA A 70 2.39 -5.43 0.12
CA ALA A 70 2.23 -4.21 -0.66
C ALA A 70 0.75 -3.84 -0.90
N PHE A 71 -0.18 -4.82 -0.90
CA PHE A 71 -1.61 -4.63 -1.03
C PHE A 71 -2.39 -5.23 0.16
N ASN A 72 -3.05 -6.38 -0.06
CA ASN A 72 -3.98 -7.00 0.89
C ASN A 72 -3.36 -8.10 1.75
N GLY A 73 -2.06 -8.37 1.61
CA GLY A 73 -1.30 -9.25 2.51
C GLY A 73 -0.79 -8.53 3.77
N GLY A 74 -1.01 -7.22 3.89
CA GLY A 74 -0.68 -6.45 5.10
C GLY A 74 -1.54 -6.86 6.31
N ARG A 75 -1.27 -6.27 7.47
CA ARG A 75 -2.09 -6.53 8.67
C ARG A 75 -3.49 -5.95 8.46
N PRO A 76 -4.57 -6.75 8.49
CA PRO A 76 -5.91 -6.19 8.37
C PRO A 76 -6.27 -5.34 9.60
N LEU A 77 -6.80 -4.15 9.35
CA LEU A 77 -7.38 -3.25 10.36
C LEU A 77 -8.91 -3.17 10.24
N LEU A 78 -9.44 -3.27 9.02
CA LEU A 78 -10.88 -3.36 8.73
C LEU A 78 -11.13 -4.39 7.63
N GLN A 79 -12.13 -5.24 7.80
CA GLN A 79 -12.59 -6.19 6.78
C GLN A 79 -14.12 -6.35 6.88
N GLU A 80 -14.88 -5.38 6.38
CA GLU A 80 -16.35 -5.39 6.41
C GLU A 80 -16.94 -5.28 5.00
N GLY A 81 -17.36 -6.41 4.44
CA GLY A 81 -17.93 -6.47 3.10
C GLY A 81 -16.94 -5.95 2.04
N SER A 82 -17.34 -4.91 1.31
CA SER A 82 -16.53 -4.24 0.29
C SER A 82 -15.54 -3.21 0.84
N GLN A 83 -15.53 -2.98 2.16
CA GLN A 83 -14.66 -1.98 2.79
C GLN A 83 -13.53 -2.65 3.55
N GLN A 84 -12.29 -2.31 3.18
CA GLN A 84 -11.11 -2.94 3.74
C GLN A 84 -10.01 -1.92 4.02
N VAL A 85 -9.24 -2.17 5.07
CA VAL A 85 -8.03 -1.40 5.42
C VAL A 85 -6.94 -2.38 5.82
N TYR A 86 -5.81 -2.32 5.14
CA TYR A 86 -4.61 -3.10 5.44
C TYR A 86 -3.47 -2.19 5.84
N LEU A 87 -2.66 -2.63 6.80
CA LEU A 87 -1.53 -1.88 7.34
C LEU A 87 -0.21 -2.56 7.02
N VAL A 88 0.73 -1.76 6.52
CA VAL A 88 2.16 -2.07 6.47
C VAL A 88 2.86 -1.20 7.51
N ARG A 89 3.55 -1.85 8.45
CA ARG A 89 4.29 -1.15 9.50
C ARG A 89 5.53 -0.44 8.94
N PRO A 90 6.02 0.63 9.58
CA PRO A 90 7.17 1.40 9.05
C PRO A 90 8.45 0.57 8.82
N ASP A 91 8.69 -0.44 9.67
CA ASP A 91 9.84 -1.35 9.51
C ASP A 91 9.74 -2.22 8.26
N ILE A 92 8.52 -2.55 7.83
CA ILE A 92 8.25 -3.32 6.63
C ILE A 92 8.16 -2.42 5.40
N VAL A 93 7.65 -1.18 5.53
CA VAL A 93 7.58 -0.19 4.44
C VAL A 93 8.96 0.02 3.82
N GLY A 94 10.00 0.19 4.63
CA GLY A 94 11.38 0.33 4.12
C GLY A 94 11.90 -0.90 3.40
N TYR A 95 11.60 -2.09 3.92
CA TYR A 95 11.99 -3.34 3.25
C TYR A 95 11.25 -3.52 1.92
N LEU A 96 9.96 -3.19 1.88
CA LEU A 96 9.15 -3.19 0.66
C LEU A 96 9.65 -2.19 -0.37
N GLY A 97 9.98 -0.96 0.03
CA GLY A 97 10.54 0.04 -0.87
C GLY A 97 11.82 -0.44 -1.56
N ALA A 98 12.71 -1.10 -0.81
CA ALA A 98 13.94 -1.68 -1.36
C ALA A 98 13.66 -2.86 -2.31
N ILE A 99 12.73 -3.75 -1.96
CA ILE A 99 12.35 -4.87 -2.85
C ILE A 99 11.75 -4.32 -4.16
N LEU A 100 10.85 -3.34 -4.06
CA LEU A 100 10.19 -2.72 -5.21
C LEU A 100 11.20 -1.99 -6.10
N SER A 101 12.22 -1.36 -5.53
CA SER A 101 13.25 -0.67 -6.31
C SER A 101 14.16 -1.59 -7.11
N ASP A 102 14.31 -2.82 -6.66
CA ASP A 102 15.17 -3.82 -7.29
C ASP A 102 14.44 -4.66 -8.34
N LEU A 103 13.14 -4.42 -8.56
CA LEU A 103 12.37 -5.16 -9.56
C LEU A 103 12.84 -4.82 -10.98
N ASN A 104 13.10 -5.85 -11.78
CA ASN A 104 13.33 -5.67 -13.21
C ASN A 104 11.98 -5.53 -13.94
N LEU A 105 11.69 -4.32 -14.43
CA LEU A 105 10.47 -4.00 -15.17
C LEU A 105 10.68 -3.92 -16.70
N GLU A 106 11.84 -4.35 -17.21
CA GLU A 106 12.14 -4.35 -18.65
C GLU A 106 11.22 -5.30 -19.44
N GLU A 107 10.75 -6.37 -18.82
CA GLU A 107 9.82 -7.33 -19.43
C GLU A 107 8.41 -6.76 -19.64
N LEU A 108 8.08 -5.66 -18.95
CA LEU A 108 6.81 -4.96 -19.13
C LEU A 108 6.91 -3.94 -20.26
N SER A 109 5.90 -3.92 -21.14
CA SER A 109 5.77 -2.91 -22.20
C SER A 109 5.82 -1.50 -21.61
N GLU A 110 6.53 -0.59 -22.28
CA GLU A 110 6.68 0.80 -21.85
C GLU A 110 5.35 1.53 -21.68
N ASP A 111 4.38 1.25 -22.56
CA ASP A 111 3.04 1.83 -22.53
C ASP A 111 2.07 1.08 -21.60
N SER A 112 2.53 0.09 -20.83
CA SER A 112 1.62 -0.67 -19.97
C SER A 112 1.23 0.10 -18.71
N GLN A 113 -0.08 0.14 -18.44
CA GLN A 113 -0.63 0.69 -17.19
C GLN A 113 -0.04 -0.03 -15.97
N LEU A 114 0.15 -1.35 -16.07
CA LEU A 114 0.79 -2.16 -15.03
C LEU A 114 2.18 -1.63 -14.66
N LYS A 115 3.05 -1.36 -15.64
CA LYS A 115 4.39 -0.82 -15.37
C LYS A 115 4.31 0.54 -14.69
N THR A 116 3.40 1.40 -15.14
CA THR A 116 3.17 2.72 -14.54
C THR A 116 2.71 2.59 -13.08
N ASP A 117 1.77 1.69 -12.80
CA ASP A 117 1.26 1.45 -11.46
C ASP A 117 2.34 0.90 -10.51
N ILE A 118 3.20 -0.01 -10.98
CA ILE A 118 4.33 -0.53 -10.20
C ILE A 118 5.38 0.54 -9.91
N ILE A 119 5.71 1.40 -10.88
CA ILE A 119 6.65 2.52 -10.69
C ILE A 119 6.10 3.51 -9.65
N ARG A 120 4.83 3.90 -9.78
CA ARG A 120 4.19 4.79 -8.80
C ARG A 120 4.16 4.18 -7.40
N LEU A 121 3.92 2.88 -7.30
CA LEU A 121 3.95 2.15 -6.04
C LEU A 121 5.36 2.13 -5.44
N GLN A 122 6.38 1.89 -6.25
CA GLN A 122 7.79 1.93 -5.84
C GLN A 122 8.15 3.32 -5.28
N GLU A 123 7.90 4.38 -6.03
CA GLU A 123 8.18 5.76 -5.61
C GLU A 123 7.49 6.10 -4.29
N PHE A 124 6.21 5.71 -4.16
CA PHE A 124 5.43 5.93 -2.95
C PHE A 124 6.02 5.21 -1.73
N TYR A 125 6.39 3.92 -1.85
CA TYR A 125 6.98 3.17 -0.73
C TYR A 125 8.37 3.68 -0.35
N ILE A 126 9.17 4.14 -1.32
CA ILE A 126 10.48 4.77 -1.05
C ILE A 126 10.29 6.05 -0.23
N GLN A 127 9.40 6.95 -0.66
CA GLN A 127 9.12 8.20 0.05
C GLN A 127 8.58 7.95 1.46
N ALA A 128 7.64 7.02 1.60
CA ALA A 128 7.08 6.63 2.89
C ALA A 128 8.17 6.05 3.83
N ALA A 129 9.10 5.27 3.29
CA ALA A 129 10.22 4.71 4.04
C ALA A 129 11.20 5.78 4.54
N GLU A 130 11.59 6.72 3.69
CA GLU A 130 12.48 7.85 4.05
C GLU A 130 11.88 8.67 5.19
N SER A 131 10.55 8.87 5.15
CA SER A 131 9.79 9.60 6.16
C SER A 131 9.40 8.76 7.38
N ARG A 132 9.79 7.47 7.43
CA ARG A 132 9.46 6.51 8.50
C ARG A 132 7.97 6.41 8.79
N GLN A 133 7.15 6.48 7.75
CA GLN A 133 5.70 6.41 7.81
C GLN A 133 5.24 4.95 7.80
N CYS A 134 4.04 4.69 8.33
CA CYS A 134 3.34 3.44 8.01
C CYS A 134 2.47 3.66 6.79
N VAL A 135 2.19 2.60 6.03
CA VAL A 135 1.29 2.67 4.87
C VAL A 135 0.00 1.95 5.21
N ILE A 136 -1.15 2.55 4.88
CA ILE A 136 -2.42 1.82 4.83
C ILE A 136 -2.92 1.74 3.39
N PHE A 137 -3.42 0.57 3.02
CA PHE A 137 -4.16 0.37 1.77
C PHE A 137 -5.66 0.31 2.08
N THR A 138 -6.42 1.20 1.47
CA THR A 138 -7.87 1.32 1.69
C THR A 138 -8.62 0.92 0.43
N ILE A 139 -9.69 0.14 0.60
CA ILE A 139 -10.56 -0.34 -0.48
C ILE A 139 -11.99 0.07 -0.13
N GLY A 140 -12.68 0.74 -1.04
CA GLY A 140 -14.12 0.99 -0.90
C GLY A 140 -14.51 1.97 0.22
N ILE A 141 -13.59 2.82 0.69
CA ILE A 141 -13.86 3.80 1.75
C ILE A 141 -13.86 5.23 1.21
N LEU A 142 -12.80 5.59 0.47
CA LEU A 142 -12.59 6.92 -0.11
C LEU A 142 -13.26 7.10 -1.47
#